data_AF-A0A7S2AEH5-F1
#
_entry.id   AF-A0A7S2AEH5-F1
#
_cell.length_a   1.000
_cell.length_b   1.000
_cell.length_c   1.000
_cell.angle_alpha   90.00
_cell.angle_beta   90.00
_cell.angle_gamma   90.00
#
_symmetry.space_group_name_H-M   'P 1'
#
loop_
_entity.id
_entity.type
_entity.pdbx_description
1 polymer ?
#
loop_
_entity_poly.entity_id
_entity_poly.type
_entity_poly.pdbx_seq_one_letter_code
_entity_poly.pdbx_strand_id
1 'polypeptide(L)'
;EASCRFEDSGGGPYSYPVVVDDSSDWQEPADQQQSDGFVWASLCYMLILFSMRPSSDAASAPYAVIDARRLDITHVDHAALSIGFVGRDLHSGGKADIGVVRGDQGQSSLEQHEPVSVVVLLPDGRWREASIPKLELKFGSVQEMQEWVAKLVRGPLSFKSREL
;
A
#
# COMPACT_ATOMS: atom_id res chain seq x y z
N GLU A 1 -9.97 8.05 -10.68
CA GLU A 1 -10.09 7.50 -9.31
C GLU A 1 -9.35 6.15 -9.27
N ALA A 2 -8.76 5.77 -8.15
CA ALA A 2 -7.91 4.58 -8.07
C ALA A 2 -8.54 3.55 -7.13
N SER A 3 -8.62 2.30 -7.58
CA SER A 3 -8.92 1.12 -6.75
C SER A 3 -7.62 0.60 -6.14
N CYS A 4 -7.68 -0.07 -4.99
CA CYS A 4 -6.46 -0.54 -4.32
C CYS A 4 -6.65 -1.97 -3.86
N ARG A 5 -5.57 -2.75 -3.97
CA ARG A 5 -5.49 -4.12 -3.49
C ARG A 5 -4.48 -4.19 -2.36
N PHE A 6 -4.89 -4.81 -1.26
CA PHE A 6 -3.98 -5.21 -0.21
C PHE A 6 -3.69 -6.69 -0.41
N GLU A 7 -2.43 -7.06 -0.66
CA GLU A 7 -2.03 -8.46 -0.59
C GLU A 7 -1.87 -8.81 0.88
N ASP A 8 -2.90 -9.48 1.43
CA ASP A 8 -2.84 -9.99 2.80
C ASP A 8 -1.75 -11.05 2.89
N SER A 9 -0.73 -10.76 3.70
CA SER A 9 0.44 -11.62 3.87
C SER A 9 0.13 -12.70 4.90
N GLY A 10 -0.90 -13.52 4.65
CA GLY A 10 -1.16 -14.79 5.36
C GLY A 10 -0.96 -14.80 6.88
N GLY A 11 -1.40 -13.77 7.60
CA GLY A 11 -1.14 -13.62 9.03
C GLY A 11 -2.17 -12.75 9.74
N GLY A 12 -3.36 -13.30 9.98
CA GLY A 12 -4.41 -12.64 10.77
C GLY A 12 -3.97 -12.35 12.23
N PRO A 13 -4.67 -11.46 12.94
CA PRO A 13 -6.09 -11.70 13.23
C PRO A 13 -7.00 -10.48 13.07
N TYR A 14 -8.23 -10.71 12.57
CA TYR A 14 -9.52 -10.29 13.12
C TYR A 14 -10.55 -10.18 11.98
N SER A 15 -11.24 -11.28 11.72
CA SER A 15 -12.60 -11.30 11.17
C SER A 15 -13.53 -11.73 12.31
N TYR A 16 -14.59 -10.96 12.58
CA TYR A 16 -15.73 -11.40 13.38
C TYR A 16 -16.93 -11.51 12.44
N PRO A 17 -17.72 -12.59 12.55
CA PRO A 17 -18.88 -12.53 13.44
C PRO A 17 -18.79 -13.56 14.56
N VAL A 18 -19.10 -13.12 15.79
CA VAL A 18 -19.35 -14.00 16.92
C VAL A 18 -20.73 -14.61 16.72
N VAL A 19 -20.76 -15.88 16.32
CA VAL A 19 -21.88 -16.78 16.61
C VAL A 19 -21.30 -17.86 17.51
N VAL A 20 -21.71 -17.84 18.77
CA VAL A 20 -21.36 -18.89 19.73
C VAL A 20 -22.35 -20.02 19.48
N ASP A 21 -21.93 -21.06 18.78
CA ASP A 21 -22.60 -22.35 18.80
C ASP A 21 -21.56 -23.44 19.08
N ASP A 22 -21.73 -24.07 20.23
CA ASP A 22 -20.86 -25.07 20.82
C ASP A 22 -21.24 -26.43 20.26
N SER A 23 -20.59 -26.91 19.19
CA SER A 23 -20.26 -28.34 18.98
C SER A 23 -19.65 -28.62 17.60
N SER A 24 -18.48 -29.28 17.62
CA SER A 24 -18.01 -30.32 16.67
C SER A 24 -17.53 -29.94 15.25
N ASP A 25 -16.34 -30.47 14.94
CA ASP A 25 -15.70 -30.65 13.62
C ASP A 25 -15.10 -29.40 12.93
N TRP A 26 -13.81 -29.14 13.20
CA TRP A 26 -13.01 -28.16 12.46
C TRP A 26 -12.58 -28.74 11.11
N GLN A 27 -13.46 -28.72 10.13
CA GLN A 27 -13.04 -28.75 8.73
C GLN A 27 -12.52 -27.36 8.36
N GLU A 28 -11.27 -27.28 7.88
CA GLU A 28 -10.74 -26.05 7.27
C GLU A 28 -11.72 -25.59 6.18
N PRO A 29 -12.27 -24.36 6.25
CA PRO A 29 -13.23 -23.90 5.27
C PRO A 29 -12.52 -23.82 3.92
N ALA A 30 -12.91 -24.70 3.00
CA ALA A 30 -12.52 -24.66 1.61
C ALA A 30 -12.81 -23.27 1.03
N ASP A 31 -11.78 -22.65 0.46
CA ASP A 31 -11.82 -21.47 -0.39
C ASP A 31 -12.73 -20.34 0.13
N GLN A 32 -12.27 -19.67 1.19
CA GLN A 32 -12.73 -18.33 1.49
C GLN A 32 -12.22 -17.40 0.37
N GLN A 33 -12.94 -17.43 -0.75
CA GLN A 33 -12.70 -16.62 -1.93
C GLN A 33 -12.80 -15.16 -1.49
N GLN A 34 -11.67 -14.57 -1.14
CA GLN A 34 -11.54 -13.15 -0.79
C GLN A 34 -12.11 -12.38 -1.96
N SER A 35 -13.34 -11.91 -1.80
CA SER A 35 -13.99 -11.07 -2.79
C SER A 35 -13.15 -9.80 -2.89
N ASP A 36 -12.62 -9.53 -4.08
CA ASP A 36 -11.84 -8.33 -4.35
C ASP A 36 -12.63 -7.10 -3.87
N GLY A 37 -12.14 -6.47 -2.80
CA GLY A 37 -12.71 -5.26 -2.25
C GLY A 37 -12.29 -4.04 -3.06
N PHE A 38 -13.21 -3.10 -3.23
CA PHE A 38 -12.90 -1.80 -3.84
C PHE A 38 -12.73 -0.75 -2.75
N VAL A 39 -11.64 0.00 -2.84
CA VAL A 39 -11.37 1.14 -1.96
C VAL A 39 -10.98 2.34 -2.81
N TRP A 40 -11.41 3.52 -2.40
CA TRP A 40 -11.16 4.77 -3.09
C TRP A 40 -9.86 5.37 -2.60
N ALA A 41 -8.92 5.63 -3.49
CA ALA A 41 -7.71 6.37 -3.17
C ALA A 41 -7.71 7.79 -3.75
N SER A 42 -7.22 8.74 -2.95
CA SER A 42 -6.96 10.11 -3.37
C SER A 42 -5.58 10.55 -2.89
N LEU A 43 -4.90 11.37 -3.68
CA LEU A 43 -3.60 11.95 -3.33
C LEU A 43 -3.81 13.40 -2.89
N CYS A 44 -3.56 13.67 -1.61
CA CYS A 44 -3.64 15.01 -1.00
C CYS A 44 -2.23 15.44 -0.57
N TYR A 45 -1.58 16.27 -1.40
CA TYR A 45 -0.20 16.71 -1.21
C TYR A 45 0.78 15.53 -1.09
N MET A 46 1.17 15.18 0.14
CA MET A 46 2.09 14.07 0.43
C MET A 46 1.38 12.83 0.98
N LEU A 47 0.06 12.87 1.17
CA LEU A 47 -0.70 11.79 1.80
C LEU A 47 -1.57 11.09 0.76
N ILE A 48 -1.58 9.76 0.77
CA ILE A 48 -2.57 8.94 0.07
C ILE A 48 -3.67 8.60 1.07
N LEU A 49 -4.88 9.03 0.78
CA LEU A 49 -6.06 8.82 1.62
C LEU A 49 -6.94 7.73 1.00
N PHE A 50 -7.37 6.78 1.82
CA PHE A 50 -8.25 5.68 1.41
C PHE A 50 -9.64 5.79 2.05
N SER A 51 -10.71 5.58 1.26
CA SER A 51 -12.11 5.53 1.71
C SER A 51 -12.83 4.26 1.22
N MET A 52 -13.68 3.62 2.04
CA MET A 52 -14.43 2.42 1.65
C MET A 52 -15.69 2.78 0.83
N ARG A 53 -16.13 4.04 0.88
CA ARG A 53 -17.28 4.52 0.12
C ARG A 53 -17.00 5.91 -0.46
N PRO A 54 -17.35 6.16 -1.72
CA PRO A 54 -17.46 7.51 -2.26
C PRO A 54 -18.81 8.04 -1.74
N SER A 55 -18.90 8.27 -0.43
CA SER A 55 -20.17 8.70 0.17
C SER A 55 -20.53 10.07 -0.40
N SER A 56 -21.71 10.20 -1.02
CA SER A 56 -22.32 11.49 -1.32
C SER A 56 -22.61 12.31 -0.05
N ASP A 57 -22.57 11.65 1.10
CA ASP A 57 -22.63 12.27 2.41
C ASP A 57 -21.19 12.63 2.85
N ALA A 58 -20.91 13.94 2.93
CA ALA A 58 -19.59 14.50 3.22
C ALA A 58 -19.00 14.11 4.60
N ALA A 59 -19.74 13.31 5.38
CA ALA A 59 -19.38 12.89 6.72
C ALA A 59 -18.47 11.65 6.80
N SER A 60 -18.22 10.94 5.70
CA SER A 60 -17.33 9.76 5.74
C SER A 60 -15.86 10.20 5.71
N ALA A 61 -15.23 10.22 6.88
CA ALA A 61 -13.77 10.41 6.99
C ALA A 61 -13.01 9.27 6.26
N PRO A 62 -11.79 9.53 5.74
CA PRO A 62 -10.94 8.47 5.21
C PRO A 62 -10.65 7.45 6.31
N TYR A 63 -10.68 6.16 5.97
CA TYR A 63 -10.43 5.10 6.95
C TYR A 63 -8.94 4.77 7.06
N ALA A 64 -8.12 5.12 6.06
CA ALA A 64 -6.69 4.91 6.10
C ALA A 64 -5.89 6.01 5.39
N VAL A 65 -4.67 6.22 5.85
CA VAL A 65 -3.73 7.23 5.34
C VAL A 65 -2.33 6.63 5.22
N ILE A 66 -1.64 6.96 4.13
CA ILE A 66 -0.23 6.61 3.89
C ILE A 66 0.55 7.87 3.55
N ASP A 67 1.76 8.00 4.10
CA ASP A 67 2.69 9.07 3.71
C ASP A 67 3.46 8.67 2.44
N ALA A 68 3.13 9.29 1.31
CA ALA A 68 3.73 9.02 0.02
C ALA A 68 5.24 9.31 -0.02
N ARG A 69 5.78 10.15 0.88
CA ARG A 69 7.23 10.41 0.94
C ARG A 69 8.03 9.21 1.44
N ARG A 70 7.36 8.29 2.14
CA ARG A 70 7.91 7.03 2.65
C ARG A 70 7.67 5.87 1.70
N LEU A 71 7.21 6.14 0.48
CA LEU A 71 6.99 5.11 -0.53
C LEU A 71 8.03 5.21 -1.64
N ASP A 72 8.34 4.08 -2.25
CA ASP A 72 9.01 3.99 -3.53
C ASP A 72 8.15 3.22 -4.54
N ILE A 73 8.14 3.71 -5.79
CA ILE A 73 7.46 3.02 -6.89
C ILE A 73 8.36 1.88 -7.34
N THR A 74 7.90 0.65 -7.16
CA THR A 74 8.65 -0.55 -7.60
C THR A 74 8.40 -0.87 -9.07
N HIS A 75 7.15 -0.74 -9.52
CA HIS A 75 6.77 -1.00 -10.90
C HIS A 75 5.51 -0.22 -11.28
N VAL A 76 5.37 0.01 -12.59
CA VAL A 76 4.17 0.54 -13.24
C VAL A 76 3.79 -0.45 -14.32
N ASP A 77 2.72 -1.21 -14.11
CA ASP A 77 2.23 -2.20 -15.06
C ASP A 77 1.10 -1.59 -15.91
N HIS A 78 1.41 -1.33 -17.18
CA HIS A 78 0.44 -0.76 -18.13
C HIS A 78 -0.59 -1.76 -18.64
N ALA A 79 -0.29 -3.07 -18.59
CA ALA A 79 -1.24 -4.10 -19.01
C ALA A 79 -2.26 -4.36 -17.90
N ALA A 80 -1.81 -4.43 -16.65
CA ALA A 80 -2.68 -4.57 -15.48
C ALA A 80 -3.29 -3.25 -14.98
N LEU A 81 -2.85 -2.12 -15.54
CA LEU A 81 -3.18 -0.77 -15.09
C LEU A 81 -2.93 -0.60 -13.59
N SER A 82 -1.74 -0.98 -13.13
CA SER A 82 -1.39 -0.93 -11.71
C SER A 82 -0.05 -0.26 -11.42
N ILE A 83 0.06 0.27 -10.20
CA ILE A 83 1.29 0.84 -9.64
C ILE A 83 1.59 0.12 -8.33
N GLY A 84 2.78 -0.44 -8.23
CA GLY A 84 3.27 -1.08 -7.01
C GLY A 84 4.13 -0.15 -6.17
N PHE A 85 3.91 -0.20 -4.85
CA PHE A 85 4.63 0.58 -3.85
C PHE A 85 5.21 -0.33 -2.78
N VAL A 86 6.38 0.07 -2.28
CA VAL A 86 7.03 -0.48 -1.09
C VAL A 86 7.45 0.67 -0.17
N GLY A 87 7.78 0.36 1.08
CA GLY A 87 8.32 1.34 2.01
C GLY A 87 9.75 1.71 1.66
N ARG A 88 10.06 3.01 1.78
CA ARG A 88 11.41 3.55 1.64
C ARG A 88 12.13 3.45 2.97
N ASP A 89 13.30 2.83 2.96
CA ASP A 89 14.21 2.82 4.10
C ASP A 89 14.74 4.24 4.38
N LEU A 90 14.26 4.84 5.48
CA LEU A 90 14.74 6.14 5.96
C LEU A 90 15.96 6.03 6.88
N HIS A 91 16.28 4.83 7.36
CA HIS A 91 17.38 4.55 8.28
C HIS A 91 18.69 4.26 7.55
N SER A 92 18.63 3.91 6.27
CA SER A 92 19.78 3.89 5.36
C SER A 92 20.24 5.32 5.04
N GLY A 93 20.69 6.02 6.08
CA GLY A 93 21.19 7.37 6.02
C GLY A 93 22.45 7.45 5.17
N GLY A 94 22.27 7.78 3.88
CA GLY A 94 23.22 8.60 3.13
C GLY A 94 24.62 8.04 2.89
N LYS A 95 24.89 6.77 3.19
CA LYS A 95 26.04 6.09 2.59
C LYS A 95 25.56 5.43 1.31
N ALA A 96 25.46 6.26 0.27
CA ALA A 96 25.65 5.78 -1.10
C ALA A 96 27.09 5.26 -1.18
N ASP A 97 27.35 4.10 -0.55
CA ASP A 97 28.56 3.36 -0.84
C ASP A 97 28.44 3.04 -2.32
N ILE A 98 29.29 3.72 -3.09
CA ILE A 98 29.63 3.39 -4.47
C ILE A 98 30.27 2.00 -4.39
N GLY A 99 29.43 1.00 -4.16
CA GLY A 99 29.74 -0.39 -4.34
C GLY A 99 29.90 -0.56 -5.83
N VAL A 100 31.13 -0.40 -6.31
CA VAL A 100 31.58 -0.93 -7.58
C VAL A 100 31.38 -2.45 -7.49
N VAL A 101 30.15 -2.92 -7.71
CA VAL A 101 29.82 -4.33 -7.84
C VAL A 101 30.26 -4.71 -9.25
N ARG A 102 31.57 -4.95 -9.36
CA ARG A 102 32.18 -5.48 -10.57
C ARG A 102 31.99 -6.99 -10.58
N GLY A 103 30.83 -7.39 -11.10
CA GLY A 103 30.57 -8.71 -11.69
C GLY A 103 30.59 -9.90 -10.74
N ASP A 104 29.40 -10.42 -10.42
CA ASP A 104 29.08 -11.79 -10.82
C ASP A 104 27.57 -11.98 -10.93
N GLN A 105 27.13 -12.70 -11.96
CA GLN A 105 25.72 -12.88 -12.30
C GLN A 105 25.08 -13.94 -11.39
N GLY A 106 23.85 -13.67 -10.95
CA GLY A 106 22.90 -14.74 -10.69
C GLY A 106 22.56 -15.04 -9.25
N GLN A 107 22.13 -14.03 -8.49
CA GLN A 107 21.07 -14.20 -7.51
C GLN A 107 20.48 -12.83 -7.27
N SER A 108 19.20 -12.67 -7.58
CA SER A 108 18.40 -11.49 -7.24
C SER A 108 18.51 -11.31 -5.73
N SER A 109 19.42 -10.44 -5.31
CA SER A 109 19.48 -9.89 -3.96
C SER A 109 18.04 -9.59 -3.60
N LEU A 110 17.49 -10.36 -2.65
CA LEU A 110 16.15 -10.15 -2.14
C LEU A 110 16.13 -8.69 -1.71
N GLU A 111 15.53 -7.81 -2.53
CA GLU A 111 15.48 -6.39 -2.26
C GLU A 111 14.69 -6.26 -0.96
N GLN A 112 15.42 -6.05 0.14
CA GLN A 112 14.85 -5.86 1.46
C GLN A 112 14.26 -4.45 1.48
N HIS A 113 13.07 -4.33 0.90
CA HIS A 113 12.28 -3.11 1.00
C HIS A 113 11.67 -3.02 2.39
N GLU A 114 11.59 -1.81 2.95
CA GLU A 114 10.84 -1.61 4.19
C GLU A 114 9.34 -1.84 3.92
N PRO A 115 8.57 -2.33 4.91
CA PRO A 115 7.13 -2.44 4.75
C PRO A 115 6.48 -1.04 4.66
N VAL A 116 5.40 -0.95 3.91
CA VAL A 116 4.55 0.24 3.84
C VAL A 116 3.79 0.41 5.16
N SER A 117 4.00 1.54 5.83
CA SER A 117 3.21 1.94 6.99
C SER A 117 1.88 2.57 6.57
N VAL A 118 0.79 2.01 7.08
CA VAL A 118 -0.59 2.45 6.86
C VAL A 118 -1.20 2.83 8.20
N VAL A 119 -1.67 4.07 8.33
CA VAL A 119 -2.40 4.52 9.51
C VAL A 119 -3.90 4.36 9.25
N VAL A 120 -4.54 3.47 9.99
CA VAL A 120 -5.98 3.19 9.94
C VAL A 120 -6.69 3.96 11.04
N LEU A 121 -7.72 4.73 10.68
CA LEU A 121 -8.61 5.43 11.59
C LEU A 121 -9.78 4.52 11.95
N LEU A 122 -9.95 4.26 13.25
CA LEU A 122 -10.99 3.40 13.79
C LEU A 122 -12.27 4.22 14.06
N PRO A 123 -13.46 3.58 14.07
CA PRO A 123 -14.73 4.29 14.31
C PRO A 123 -14.85 4.98 15.68
N ASP A 124 -14.06 4.56 16.66
CA ASP A 124 -14.03 5.15 18.01
C ASP A 124 -13.10 6.37 18.12
N GLY A 125 -12.59 6.87 16.98
CA GLY A 125 -11.69 8.01 16.92
C GLY A 125 -10.23 7.69 17.26
N ARG A 126 -9.90 6.43 17.57
CA ARG A 126 -8.50 5.99 17.73
C ARG A 126 -7.88 5.73 16.37
N TRP A 127 -6.55 5.68 16.33
CA TRP A 127 -5.79 5.26 15.16
C TRP A 127 -4.94 4.04 15.47
N ARG A 128 -4.63 3.26 14.44
CA ARG A 128 -3.73 2.11 14.49
C ARG A 128 -2.79 2.15 13.30
N GLU A 129 -1.51 1.90 13.53
CA GLU A 129 -0.55 1.67 12.46
C GLU A 129 -0.52 0.18 12.09
N ALA A 130 -0.56 -0.10 10.79
CA ALA A 130 -0.39 -1.42 10.22
C ALA A 130 0.77 -1.38 9.22
N SER A 131 1.56 -2.44 9.17
CA SER A 131 2.63 -2.61 8.20
C SER A 131 2.22 -3.63 7.15
N ILE A 132 2.26 -3.25 5.87
CA ILE A 132 2.03 -4.17 4.76
C ILE A 132 3.31 -4.27 3.91
N PRO A 133 3.71 -5.44 3.41
CA PRO A 133 4.97 -5.56 2.66
C PRO A 133 4.96 -4.77 1.35
N LYS A 134 3.80 -4.75 0.69
CA LYS A 134 3.62 -4.14 -0.63
C LYS A 134 2.21 -3.60 -0.76
N LEU A 135 2.07 -2.47 -1.43
CA LEU A 135 0.80 -1.87 -1.80
C LEU A 135 0.67 -1.85 -3.32
N GLU A 136 -0.47 -2.28 -3.84
CA GLU A 136 -0.76 -2.20 -5.28
C GLU A 136 -2.02 -1.36 -5.51
N LEU A 137 -1.89 -0.28 -6.31
CA LEU A 137 -3.01 0.53 -6.76
C LEU A 137 -3.39 0.12 -8.18
N LYS A 138 -4.67 -0.15 -8.44
CA LYS A 138 -5.23 -0.49 -9.76
C LYS A 138 -6.12 0.64 -10.26
N PHE A 139 -6.06 0.92 -11.55
CA PHE A 139 -6.72 2.07 -12.17
C PHE A 139 -7.74 1.62 -13.21
N GLY A 140 -8.79 2.41 -13.39
CA GLY A 140 -9.82 2.15 -14.42
C GLY A 140 -9.34 2.47 -15.84
N SER A 141 -8.30 3.30 -15.96
CA SER A 141 -7.76 3.71 -17.26
C SER A 141 -6.26 4.03 -17.21
N VAL A 142 -5.61 3.93 -18.37
CA VAL A 142 -4.20 4.33 -18.56
C VAL A 142 -4.01 5.81 -18.22
N GLN A 143 -4.95 6.68 -18.60
CA GLN A 143 -4.84 8.11 -18.36
C GLN A 143 -4.78 8.43 -16.86
N GLU A 144 -5.70 7.86 -16.06
CA GLU A 144 -5.71 8.05 -14.61
C GLU A 144 -4.42 7.56 -13.95
N MET A 145 -3.92 6.39 -14.37
CA MET A 145 -2.65 5.85 -13.89
C MET A 145 -1.49 6.80 -14.21
N GLN A 146 -1.41 7.32 -15.44
CA GLN A 146 -0.36 8.25 -15.85
C GLN A 146 -0.42 9.58 -15.08
N GLU A 147 -1.63 10.11 -14.84
CA GLU A 147 -1.79 11.30 -14.00
C GLU A 147 -1.30 11.08 -12.57
N TRP A 148 -1.55 9.90 -12.01
CA TRP A 148 -1.05 9.51 -10.69
C TRP A 148 0.48 9.41 -10.66
N VAL A 149 1.09 8.70 -11.62
CA VAL A 149 2.55 8.62 -11.75
C VAL A 149 3.15 10.03 -11.86
N ALA A 150 2.58 10.89 -12.71
CA ALA A 150 3.06 12.25 -12.88
C ALA A 150 2.97 13.08 -11.59
N LYS A 151 1.87 12.96 -10.82
CA LYS A 151 1.69 13.66 -9.54
C LYS A 151 2.67 13.16 -8.48
N LEU A 152 2.87 11.85 -8.39
CA LEU A 152 3.79 11.23 -7.43
C LEU A 152 5.25 11.60 -7.72
N VAL A 153 5.68 11.47 -8.98
CA VAL A 153 7.05 11.75 -9.41
C VAL A 153 7.38 13.24 -9.34
N ARG A 154 6.44 14.13 -9.70
CA ARG A 154 6.66 15.59 -9.59
C ARG A 154 6.55 16.11 -8.16
N GLY A 155 5.75 15.44 -7.32
CA GLY A 155 5.43 15.86 -5.97
C GLY A 155 6.26 15.13 -4.91
N PRO A 156 5.61 14.34 -4.02
CA PRO A 156 6.23 13.84 -2.79
C PRO A 156 7.42 12.88 -3.02
N LEU A 157 7.52 12.24 -4.18
CA LEU A 157 8.68 11.39 -4.51
C LEU A 157 9.84 12.17 -5.11
N SER A 158 9.64 13.43 -5.50
CA SER A 158 10.65 14.31 -6.10
C SER A 158 11.68 14.83 -5.10
N PHE A 159 11.57 14.49 -3.80
CA PHE A 159 12.54 14.87 -2.77
C PHE A 159 13.89 14.17 -3.02
N LYS A 160 14.62 14.67 -4.02
CA LYS A 160 16.07 14.57 -4.06
C LYS A 160 16.56 15.27 -2.80
N SER A 161 17.21 14.53 -1.90
CA SER A 161 17.94 15.09 -0.77
C SER A 161 18.75 16.28 -1.26
N ARG A 162 18.25 17.50 -1.01
CA ARG A 162 19.10 18.68 -1.03
C ARG A 162 19.96 18.52 0.20
N GLU A 163 21.17 18.01 -0.02
CA GLU A 163 22.25 18.04 0.97
C GLU A 163 22.31 19.47 1.53
N LEU A 164 22.03 19.60 2.83
CA LEU A 164 22.22 20.80 3.64
C LEU A 164 23.53 20.66 4.39
#